data_AF-A0A4Q6I5D0-F1
#
_entry.id   AF-A0A4Q6I5D0-F1
#
_cell.length_a   1.000
_cell.length_b   1.000
_cell.length_c   1.000
_cell.angle_alpha   90.00
_cell.angle_beta   90.00
_cell.angle_gamma   90.00
#
_symmetry.space_group_name_H-M   'P 1'
#
loop_
_entity.id
_entity.type
_entity.pdbx_description
1 polymer ?
#
loop_
_entity_poly.entity_id
_entity_poly.type
_entity_poly.pdbx_seq_one_letter_code
_entity_poly.pdbx_strand_id
1 'polypeptide(L)'
;MTTISNQNDYGIKYKILKLIKDITYKNHWNQVTTAKILGVDQPKISQISNGKTAGFSLERLLIFLLRLKCEVNITITINNSETALINKDSVTQNSLESINLVIVQKGD
;
A
#
# COMPACT_ATOMS: atom_id res chain seq x y z
N MET A 1 1.28 -1.38 -25.18
CA MET A 1 0.81 -2.35 -24.18
C MET A 1 2.07 -2.93 -23.55
N THR A 2 2.42 -2.49 -22.35
CA THR A 2 3.72 -2.86 -21.75
C THR A 2 3.44 -3.64 -20.49
N THR A 3 3.49 -4.96 -20.61
CA THR A 3 3.52 -5.89 -19.49
C THR A 3 4.90 -5.79 -18.85
N ILE A 4 4.96 -5.25 -17.63
CA ILE A 4 6.18 -5.27 -16.82
C ILE A 4 5.99 -6.38 -15.79
N SER A 5 6.73 -7.46 -15.98
CA SER A 5 6.84 -8.59 -15.06
C SER A 5 7.98 -8.38 -14.06
N ASN A 6 7.72 -8.80 -12.82
CA ASN A 6 8.64 -9.06 -11.70
C ASN A 6 9.36 -7.89 -11.00
N GLN A 7 9.54 -8.08 -9.68
CA GLN A 7 10.45 -7.34 -8.75
C GLN A 7 9.95 -5.98 -8.21
N ASN A 8 8.94 -5.94 -7.32
CA ASN A 8 8.92 -4.95 -6.23
C ASN A 8 7.72 -5.15 -5.28
N ASP A 9 7.96 -5.72 -4.10
CA ASP A 9 7.09 -5.52 -2.92
C ASP A 9 6.95 -4.02 -2.56
N TYR A 10 7.75 -3.17 -3.22
CA TYR A 10 7.72 -1.73 -3.16
C TYR A 10 6.57 -1.08 -3.94
N GLY A 11 5.91 -1.76 -4.89
CA GLY A 11 4.90 -1.11 -5.74
C GLY A 11 3.70 -0.58 -4.97
N ILE A 12 3.14 -1.40 -4.08
CA ILE A 12 1.95 -1.04 -3.31
C ILE A 12 2.28 -0.09 -2.16
N LYS A 13 3.35 -0.38 -1.40
CA LYS A 13 3.80 0.45 -0.28
C LYS A 13 4.17 1.85 -0.78
N TYR A 14 4.88 1.95 -1.90
CA TYR A 14 5.25 3.24 -2.50
C TYR A 14 4.03 4.04 -2.93
N LYS A 15 3.05 3.40 -3.59
CA LYS A 15 1.79 4.07 -3.97
C LYS A 15 1.06 4.64 -2.76
N ILE A 16 0.96 3.88 -1.67
CA ILE A 16 0.33 4.36 -0.43
C ILE A 16 1.14 5.48 0.20
N LEU A 17 2.48 5.37 0.27
CA LEU A 17 3.34 6.46 0.76
C LEU A 17 3.15 7.75 -0.04
N LYS A 18 3.08 7.64 -1.36
CA LYS A 18 2.85 8.79 -2.24
C LYS A 18 1.47 9.41 -1.98
N LEU A 19 0.43 8.60 -1.83
CA LEU A 19 -0.91 9.09 -1.49
C LEU A 19 -0.92 9.84 -0.14
N ILE A 20 -0.29 9.27 0.89
CA ILE A 20 -0.14 9.92 2.21
C ILE A 20 0.56 11.27 2.04
N LYS A 21 1.68 11.30 1.31
CA LYS A 21 2.43 12.54 1.02
C LYS A 21 1.55 13.58 0.33
N ASP A 22 0.82 13.19 -0.71
CA ASP A 22 -0.04 14.09 -1.48
C ASP A 22 -1.17 14.67 -0.62
N ILE A 23 -1.79 13.86 0.24
CA ILE A 23 -2.82 14.32 1.19
C ILE A 23 -2.23 15.33 2.17
N THR A 24 -1.07 15.03 2.77
CA THR A 24 -0.43 15.94 3.74
C THR A 24 -0.04 17.28 3.11
N TYR A 25 0.42 17.25 1.86
CA TYR A 25 0.76 18.45 1.09
C TYR A 25 -0.49 19.29 0.77
N LYS A 26 -1.57 18.66 0.29
CA LYS A 26 -2.85 19.34 0.00
C LYS A 26 -3.49 19.98 1.23
N ASN A 27 -3.29 19.40 2.41
CA ASN A 27 -3.77 19.97 3.68
C ASN A 27 -2.80 21.00 4.30
N HIS A 28 -1.69 21.33 3.62
CA HIS A 28 -0.65 22.25 4.11
C HIS A 28 -0.07 21.89 5.49
N TRP A 29 -0.01 20.60 5.81
CA TRP A 29 0.54 20.15 7.08
C TRP A 29 2.07 20.08 7.01
N ASN A 30 2.74 20.70 7.99
CA ASN A 30 4.17 20.50 8.19
C ASN A 30 4.45 19.10 8.79
N GLN A 31 5.73 18.73 8.89
CA GLN A 31 6.12 17.42 9.38
C GLN A 31 5.65 17.12 10.81
N VAL A 32 5.65 18.14 11.69
CA VAL A 32 5.24 17.98 13.09
C VAL A 32 3.74 17.75 13.19
N THR A 33 2.93 18.51 12.46
CA THR A 33 1.47 18.31 12.38
C THR A 33 1.15 16.95 11.80
N THR A 34 1.83 16.57 10.71
CA THR A 34 1.67 15.25 10.09
C THR A 34 2.04 14.12 11.06
N ALA A 35 3.12 14.26 11.82
CA ALA A 35 3.53 13.27 12.82
C ALA A 35 2.46 13.06 13.90
N LYS A 36 1.86 14.16 14.37
CA LYS A 36 0.75 14.12 15.34
C LYS A 36 -0.49 13.41 14.76
N ILE A 37 -0.91 13.78 13.55
CA ILE A 37 -2.08 13.19 12.89
C ILE A 37 -1.86 11.70 12.60
N LEU A 38 -0.68 11.35 12.10
CA LEU A 38 -0.31 9.97 11.80
C LEU A 38 0.13 9.18 13.02
N GLY A 39 0.18 9.78 14.22
CA GLY A 39 0.57 9.16 15.49
C GLY A 39 1.92 8.42 15.40
N VAL A 40 2.94 9.12 14.89
CA VAL A 40 4.33 8.66 14.77
C VAL A 40 5.28 9.78 15.19
N ASP A 41 6.56 9.48 15.28
CA ASP A 41 7.60 10.48 15.45
C ASP A 41 7.87 11.26 14.13
N GLN A 42 8.53 12.42 14.25
CA GLN A 42 8.90 13.23 13.08
C GLN A 42 9.88 12.51 12.13
N PRO A 43 10.90 11.75 12.58
CA PRO A 43 11.77 10.98 11.68
C PRO A 43 11.01 10.07 10.71
N LYS A 44 9.93 9.43 11.15
CA LYS A 44 9.07 8.61 10.29
C LYS A 44 8.41 9.45 9.19
N ILE A 45 8.04 10.70 9.46
CA ILE A 45 7.50 11.58 8.42
C ILE A 45 8.54 11.91 7.36
N SER A 46 9.80 12.14 7.76
CA SER A 46 10.90 12.31 6.81
C SER A 46 11.09 11.08 5.93
N GLN A 47 10.98 9.86 6.49
CA GLN A 47 11.02 8.62 5.71
C GLN A 47 9.88 8.57 4.68
N ILE A 48 8.66 8.99 5.06
CA ILE A 48 7.51 9.06 4.16
C ILE A 48 7.74 10.07 3.03
N SER A 49 8.18 11.28 3.35
CA SER A 49 8.42 12.34 2.36
C SER A 49 9.47 11.96 1.31
N ASN A 50 10.46 11.14 1.73
CA ASN A 50 11.53 10.60 0.89
C ASN A 50 11.17 9.28 0.19
N GLY A 51 9.94 8.76 0.35
CA GLY A 51 9.50 7.53 -0.31
C GLY A 51 10.17 6.25 0.21
N LYS A 52 10.73 6.26 1.42
CA LYS A 52 11.42 5.11 2.02
C LYS A 52 10.40 4.11 2.59
N THR A 53 10.12 3.05 1.85
CA THR A 53 9.13 2.01 2.21
C THR A 53 9.63 1.03 3.29
N ALA A 54 10.94 0.75 3.36
CA ALA A 54 11.51 -0.32 4.19
C ALA A 54 11.21 -0.18 5.70
N GLY A 55 10.88 1.04 6.17
CA GLY A 55 10.54 1.31 7.57
C GLY A 55 9.06 1.15 7.92
N PHE A 56 8.22 0.66 6.99
CA PHE A 56 6.76 0.59 7.15
C PHE A 56 6.20 -0.75 6.65
N SER A 57 5.42 -1.43 7.50
CA SER A 57 4.57 -2.54 7.07
C SER A 57 3.38 -2.02 6.26
N LEU A 58 2.76 -2.89 5.43
CA LEU A 58 1.55 -2.54 4.71
C LEU A 58 0.41 -2.16 5.67
N GLU A 59 0.20 -2.94 6.72
CA GLU A 59 -0.75 -2.65 7.79
C GLU A 59 -0.57 -1.24 8.36
N ARG A 60 0.67 -0.84 8.66
CA ARG A 60 0.96 0.49 9.20
C ARG A 60 0.57 1.59 8.23
N LEU A 61 0.81 1.38 6.94
CA LEU A 61 0.43 2.33 5.88
C LEU A 61 -1.08 2.43 5.72
N LEU A 62 -1.83 1.33 5.84
CA LEU A 62 -3.29 1.34 5.82
C LEU A 62 -3.86 2.10 7.02
N ILE A 63 -3.29 1.91 8.22
CA ILE A 63 -3.66 2.69 9.42
C ILE A 63 -3.44 4.18 9.19
N PHE A 64 -2.37 4.59 8.50
CA PHE A 64 -2.17 5.99 8.17
C PHE A 64 -3.27 6.53 7.25
N LEU A 65 -3.69 5.78 6.23
CA LEU A 65 -4.82 6.18 5.38
C LEU A 65 -6.12 6.38 6.18
N LEU A 66 -6.42 5.49 7.13
CA LEU A 66 -7.59 5.63 8.00
C LEU A 66 -7.49 6.89 8.90
N ARG A 67 -6.30 7.20 9.42
CA ARG A 67 -6.05 8.44 10.21
C ARG A 67 -6.22 9.71 9.37
N LEU A 68 -5.91 9.62 8.08
CA LEU A 68 -6.13 10.68 7.09
C LEU A 68 -7.58 10.77 6.60
N LYS A 69 -8.51 10.03 7.22
CA LYS A 69 -9.93 9.96 6.84
C LYS A 69 -10.17 9.42 5.43
N CYS A 70 -9.23 8.64 4.89
CA CYS A 70 -9.47 7.87 3.68
C CYS A 70 -10.37 6.68 3.98
N GLU A 71 -11.28 6.38 3.07
CA GLU A 71 -11.96 5.10 3.03
C GLU A 71 -11.05 4.06 2.36
N VAL A 72 -10.87 2.91 3.00
CA VAL A 72 -10.01 1.83 2.51
C VAL A 72 -10.85 0.58 2.31
N ASN A 73 -11.05 0.19 1.05
CA ASN A 73 -11.74 -1.04 0.66
C ASN A 73 -10.71 -2.06 0.18
N ILE A 74 -10.71 -3.26 0.77
CA ILE A 74 -9.82 -4.37 0.40
C ILE A 74 -10.68 -5.49 -0.16
N THR A 75 -10.44 -5.84 -1.43
CA THR A 75 -11.11 -6.94 -2.11
C THR A 75 -10.12 -8.07 -2.35
N ILE A 76 -10.49 -9.27 -1.92
CA ILE A 76 -9.71 -10.50 -2.09
C ILE A 76 -10.51 -11.42 -3.01
N THR A 77 -9.91 -11.83 -4.12
CA THR A 77 -10.53 -12.78 -5.06
C THR A 77 -9.66 -14.04 -5.09
N ILE A 78 -10.21 -15.12 -4.54
CA ILE A 78 -9.58 -16.43 -4.64
C ILE A 78 -9.90 -17.00 -6.02
N ASN A 79 -8.92 -17.00 -6.90
CA ASN A 79 -9.03 -17.72 -8.17
C ASN A 79 -8.83 -19.20 -7.85
N ASN A 80 -9.92 -19.96 -7.72
CA ASN A 80 -9.85 -21.42 -7.58
C ASN A 80 -9.32 -22.05 -8.89
N SER A 81 -8.01 -21.99 -9.11
CA SER A 81 -7.32 -22.84 -10.09
C SER A 81 -6.94 -24.21 -9.52
N GLU A 82 -7.34 -24.53 -8.28
CA GLU A 82 -7.02 -25.78 -7.59
C GLU A 82 -8.03 -26.93 -7.80
N THR A 83 -8.77 -26.96 -8.91
CA THR A 83 -9.28 -28.23 -9.46
C THR A 83 -8.38 -28.82 -10.56
N ALA A 84 -7.24 -28.19 -10.89
CA ALA A 84 -6.33 -28.68 -11.94
C ALA A 84 -5.01 -29.32 -11.45
N LEU A 85 -4.74 -29.40 -10.15
CA LEU A 85 -3.44 -29.91 -9.63
C LEU A 85 -3.56 -31.12 -8.69
N ILE A 86 -4.55 -31.97 -8.93
CA ILE A 86 -4.39 -33.41 -8.70
C ILE A 86 -3.39 -33.96 -9.72
N ASN A 87 -2.09 -33.62 -9.57
CA ASN A 87 -0.96 -34.46 -9.97
C ASN A 87 0.40 -33.78 -9.70
N LYS A 88 1.12 -34.43 -8.77
CA LYS A 88 2.56 -34.69 -8.68
C LYS A 88 3.56 -33.54 -8.74
N ASP A 89 4.24 -33.44 -7.60
CA ASP A 89 5.68 -33.19 -7.46
C ASP A 89 6.18 -31.77 -7.79
N SER A 90 6.70 -31.14 -6.75
CA SER A 90 7.63 -30.01 -6.74
C SER A 90 7.09 -28.61 -7.09
N VAL A 91 7.16 -27.74 -6.07
CA VAL A 91 7.42 -26.30 -6.17
C VAL A 91 6.37 -25.48 -6.92
N THR A 92 5.42 -24.87 -6.19
CA THR A 92 4.89 -23.55 -6.57
C THR A 92 4.41 -22.76 -5.36
N GLN A 93 5.32 -22.41 -4.44
CA GLN A 93 5.09 -21.24 -3.59
C GLN A 93 5.25 -19.99 -4.47
N ASN A 94 4.16 -19.47 -5.04
CA ASN A 94 3.99 -18.03 -5.34
C ASN A 94 2.68 -17.67 -6.04
N SER A 95 1.60 -18.44 -5.88
CA SER A 95 0.27 -17.96 -6.30
C SER A 95 -0.48 -17.29 -5.14
N LEU A 96 0.18 -16.40 -4.40
CA LEU A 96 -0.52 -15.52 -3.46
C LEU A 96 -0.97 -14.28 -4.23
N GLU A 97 -2.19 -14.40 -4.74
CA GLU A 97 -3.23 -13.37 -4.80
C GLU A 97 -2.75 -11.92 -4.88
N SER A 98 -2.84 -11.34 -6.08
CA SER A 98 -2.55 -9.93 -6.29
C SER A 98 -3.52 -9.04 -5.49
N ILE A 99 -3.04 -8.38 -4.43
CA ILE A 99 -3.79 -7.31 -3.76
C ILE A 99 -3.80 -6.09 -4.69
N ASN A 100 -4.93 -5.86 -5.35
CA ASN A 100 -5.15 -4.65 -6.15
C ASN A 100 -5.65 -3.51 -5.27
N LEU A 101 -4.83 -2.48 -5.06
CA LEU A 101 -5.29 -1.21 -4.48
C LEU A 101 -5.85 -0.33 -5.59
N VAL A 102 -7.17 -0.12 -5.56
CA VAL A 102 -7.85 0.86 -6.41
C VAL A 102 -8.06 2.13 -5.60
N ILE A 103 -7.45 3.23 -6.03
CA ILE A 103 -7.69 4.56 -5.42
C ILE A 103 -8.87 5.17 -6.17
N VAL A 104 -10.04 5.20 -5.53
CA VAL A 104 -11.23 5.88 -6.05
C VAL A 104 -11.33 7.24 -5.39
N GLN A 105 -11.18 8.32 -6.18
CA GLN A 105 -11.47 9.66 -5.70
C GLN A 105 -12.96 9.91 -5.93
N LYS A 106 -13.75 9.97 -4.86
CA LYS A 106 -15.15 10.38 -4.97
C LYS A 106 -15.14 11.88 -5.31
N GLY A 107 -15.63 12.23 -6.50
CA GLY A 107 -15.90 13.63 -6.84
C GLY A 107 -17.05 14.14 -5.98
N ASP A 108 -16.93 15.39 -5.52
CA ASP A 108 -18.02 16.12 -4.88
C ASP A 108 -19.20 16.33 -5.85
#